data_AF-A0A7S0WE94-F1
#
_entry.id   AF-A0A7S0WE94-F1
#
_cell.length_a   1.000
_cell.length_b   1.000
_cell.length_c   1.000
_cell.angle_alpha   90.00
_cell.angle_beta   90.00
_cell.angle_gamma   90.00
#
_symmetry.space_group_name_H-M   'P 1'
#
loop_
_entity.id
_entity.type
_entity.pdbx_description
1 polymer ?
#
loop_
_entity_poly.entity_id
_entity_poly.type
_entity_poly.pdbx_seq_one_letter_code
_entity_poly.pdbx_strand_id
1 'polypeptide(L)'
;DDIAEAVISLEIMRDRATAHREDFETLYAAMHGLYSWFLRVCDADGKEYALKQHEQLFETWGATLSGEQSLSPLESAGLTQESVGDVMRALSAASKYNQELKEQKERMSGAALNTCEKVLNPLKFLLSNGATTARDYRVVIEKTLSDTEKALSTQAQRSSLARLPMDELVKIQFRCLNPALAFRELVGENGARSVILTSGTLAPLNSFASELGVDFPIRMEAQHCVDMNTQVWGSIVASGPSKRVLNAGFKSRSDWAFQDELGASLKEWAKVVPHGMLMFFPSFSLMEAIVHRWR
;
A
#
# COMPACT_ATOMS: atom_id res chain seq x y z
N ASP A 1 -0.86 -11.09 -14.00
CA ASP A 1 -1.54 -12.40 -13.89
C ASP A 1 -2.68 -12.43 -12.90
N ASP A 2 -2.50 -12.07 -11.63
CA ASP A 2 -3.55 -12.15 -10.61
C ASP A 2 -4.91 -11.54 -11.04
N ILE A 3 -4.89 -10.35 -11.64
CA ILE A 3 -6.10 -9.66 -12.12
C ILE A 3 -6.74 -10.43 -13.29
N ALA A 4 -5.93 -10.96 -14.21
CA ALA A 4 -6.42 -11.75 -15.33
C ALA A 4 -7.07 -13.06 -14.84
N GLU A 5 -6.45 -13.76 -13.89
CA GLU A 5 -7.01 -14.95 -13.27
C GLU A 5 -8.34 -14.66 -12.54
N ALA A 6 -8.43 -13.50 -11.89
CA ALA A 6 -9.66 -13.05 -11.27
C ALA A 6 -10.78 -12.81 -12.30
N VAL A 7 -10.49 -12.14 -13.40
CA VAL A 7 -11.44 -11.91 -14.51
C VAL A 7 -11.92 -13.23 -15.12
N ILE A 8 -11.01 -14.17 -15.40
CA ILE A 8 -11.36 -15.51 -15.94
C ILE A 8 -12.26 -16.26 -14.95
N SER A 9 -11.92 -16.21 -13.67
CA SER A 9 -12.70 -16.91 -12.65
C SER A 9 -14.11 -16.31 -12.50
N LEU A 10 -14.23 -14.98 -12.58
CA LEU A 10 -15.52 -14.29 -12.60
C LEU A 10 -16.35 -14.65 -13.83
N GLU A 11 -15.72 -14.76 -15.01
CA GLU A 11 -16.38 -15.19 -16.25
C GLU A 11 -16.98 -16.60 -16.11
N ILE A 12 -16.20 -17.53 -15.59
CA ILE A 12 -16.64 -18.91 -15.34
C ILE A 12 -17.80 -18.94 -14.33
N MET A 13 -17.71 -18.15 -13.26
CA MET A 13 -18.76 -18.07 -12.24
C MET A 13 -20.04 -17.43 -12.79
N ARG A 14 -19.94 -16.37 -13.60
CA ARG A 14 -21.08 -15.75 -14.27
C ARG A 14 -21.85 -16.77 -15.12
N ASP A 15 -21.15 -17.65 -15.82
CA ASP A 15 -21.79 -18.61 -16.73
C ASP A 15 -22.34 -19.84 -16.00
N ARG A 16 -21.75 -20.22 -14.86
CA ARG A 16 -22.13 -21.43 -14.10
C ARG A 16 -23.06 -21.18 -12.93
N ALA A 17 -23.04 -20.00 -12.33
CA ALA A 17 -23.80 -19.72 -11.12
C ALA A 17 -25.30 -19.79 -11.39
N THR A 18 -26.00 -20.60 -10.59
CA THR A 18 -27.45 -20.79 -10.68
C THR A 18 -28.23 -19.73 -9.91
N ALA A 19 -27.57 -19.03 -8.98
CA ALA A 19 -28.05 -17.85 -8.25
C ALA A 19 -26.96 -16.77 -8.23
N HIS A 20 -27.32 -15.52 -7.92
CA HIS A 20 -26.38 -14.38 -7.89
C HIS A 20 -25.65 -14.12 -9.22
N ARG A 21 -26.24 -14.55 -10.35
CA ARG A 21 -25.64 -14.38 -11.68
C ARG A 21 -25.41 -12.92 -12.05
N GLU A 22 -26.35 -12.04 -11.70
CA GLU A 22 -26.23 -10.60 -11.93
C GLU A 22 -25.10 -9.98 -11.11
N ASP A 23 -24.85 -10.46 -9.88
CA ASP A 23 -23.74 -10.01 -9.05
C ASP A 23 -22.40 -10.39 -9.71
N PHE A 24 -22.27 -11.64 -10.18
CA PHE A 24 -21.07 -12.07 -10.91
C PHE A 24 -20.88 -11.33 -12.24
N GLU A 25 -21.96 -11.02 -12.97
CA GLU A 25 -21.87 -10.23 -14.21
C GLU A 25 -21.42 -8.80 -13.92
N THR A 26 -21.97 -8.16 -12.88
CA THR A 26 -21.57 -6.81 -12.45
C THR A 26 -20.09 -6.76 -12.09
N LEU A 27 -19.61 -7.75 -11.34
CA LEU A 27 -18.20 -7.88 -10.98
C LEU A 27 -17.30 -8.16 -12.18
N TYR A 28 -17.74 -9.07 -13.05
CA TYR A 28 -17.01 -9.42 -14.27
C TYR A 28 -16.84 -8.18 -15.15
N ALA A 29 -17.91 -7.43 -15.43
CA ALA A 29 -17.87 -6.22 -16.25
C ALA A 29 -16.89 -5.18 -15.67
N ALA A 30 -16.96 -4.92 -14.37
CA ALA A 30 -16.07 -3.97 -13.69
C ALA A 30 -14.59 -4.43 -13.74
N MET A 31 -14.30 -5.67 -13.35
CA MET A 31 -12.93 -6.19 -13.33
C MET A 31 -12.34 -6.35 -14.74
N HIS A 32 -13.16 -6.74 -15.73
CA HIS A 32 -12.76 -6.82 -17.13
C HIS A 32 -12.46 -5.43 -17.72
N GLY A 33 -13.29 -4.43 -17.42
CA GLY A 33 -13.06 -3.04 -17.81
C GLY A 33 -11.76 -2.47 -17.23
N LEU A 34 -11.53 -2.72 -15.94
CA LEU A 34 -10.29 -2.35 -15.26
C LEU A 34 -9.07 -3.05 -15.87
N TYR A 35 -9.15 -4.36 -16.10
CA TYR A 35 -8.08 -5.13 -16.72
C TYR A 35 -7.74 -4.58 -18.12
N SER A 36 -8.76 -4.28 -18.92
CA SER A 36 -8.60 -3.68 -20.25
C SER A 36 -7.96 -2.29 -20.19
N TRP A 37 -8.30 -1.48 -19.18
CA TRP A 37 -7.63 -0.21 -18.94
C TRP A 37 -6.17 -0.42 -18.55
N PHE A 38 -5.85 -1.31 -17.61
CA PHE A 38 -4.48 -1.57 -17.19
C PHE A 38 -3.59 -2.05 -18.33
N LEU A 39 -4.11 -2.93 -19.21
CA LEU A 39 -3.39 -3.34 -20.41
C LEU A 39 -3.07 -2.16 -21.33
N ARG A 40 -4.03 -1.25 -21.55
CA ARG A 40 -3.79 -0.03 -22.35
C ARG A 40 -2.75 0.90 -21.74
N VAL A 41 -2.69 1.01 -20.42
CA VAL A 41 -1.65 1.80 -19.74
C VAL A 41 -0.27 1.14 -19.87
N CYS A 42 -0.22 -0.18 -19.98
CA CYS A 42 1.02 -0.94 -20.12
C CYS A 42 1.52 -1.01 -21.58
N ASP A 43 0.73 -0.56 -22.54
CA ASP A 43 1.10 -0.53 -23.96
C ASP A 43 2.20 0.51 -24.20
N ALA A 44 3.36 0.03 -24.65
CA ALA A 44 4.54 0.86 -24.90
C ALA A 44 4.33 1.84 -26.08
N ASP A 45 3.44 1.50 -27.03
CA ASP A 45 3.08 2.34 -28.16
C ASP A 45 1.90 3.29 -27.84
N GLY A 46 1.28 3.11 -26.67
CA GLY A 46 0.17 3.91 -26.16
C GLY A 46 0.60 5.33 -25.81
N LYS A 47 0.11 6.32 -26.56
CA LYS A 47 0.33 7.76 -26.28
C LYS A 47 -0.39 8.26 -25.01
N GLU A 48 -1.27 7.45 -24.44
CA GLU A 48 -2.25 7.89 -23.45
C GLU A 48 -1.62 8.05 -22.05
N TYR A 49 -0.65 7.20 -21.69
CA TYR A 49 -0.03 7.18 -20.37
C TYR A 49 1.45 6.79 -20.47
N ALA A 50 2.31 7.76 -20.82
CA ALA A 50 3.73 7.52 -21.10
C ALA A 50 4.47 6.89 -19.91
N LEU A 51 4.57 5.56 -19.88
CA LEU A 51 5.47 4.81 -19.00
C LEU A 51 6.90 5.31 -19.24
N LYS A 52 7.49 5.94 -18.23
CA LYS A 52 8.85 6.47 -18.31
C LYS A 52 9.81 5.47 -17.68
N GLN A 53 10.91 5.19 -18.38
CA GLN A 53 12.00 4.41 -17.81
C GLN A 53 12.55 5.15 -16.58
N HIS A 54 12.80 4.41 -15.51
CA HIS A 54 13.36 4.96 -14.29
C HIS A 54 14.84 5.32 -14.50
N GLU A 55 15.26 6.53 -14.13
CA GLU A 55 16.61 7.05 -14.42
C GLU A 55 17.75 6.19 -13.85
N GLN A 56 17.48 5.44 -12.78
CA GLN A 56 18.47 4.62 -12.05
C GLN A 56 18.24 3.11 -12.17
N LEU A 57 17.09 2.69 -12.72
CA LEU A 57 16.70 1.27 -12.82
C LEU A 57 16.32 0.98 -14.26
N PHE A 58 17.29 0.55 -15.07
CA PHE A 58 17.14 0.39 -16.52
C PHE A 58 16.06 -0.64 -16.92
N GLU A 59 15.72 -1.56 -16.03
CA GLU A 59 14.71 -2.60 -16.26
C GLU A 59 13.34 -2.24 -15.68
N THR A 60 13.14 -0.98 -15.26
CA THR A 60 11.90 -0.52 -14.64
C THR A 60 11.32 0.66 -15.38
N TRP A 61 10.03 0.58 -15.72
CA TRP A 61 9.23 1.65 -16.27
C TRP A 61 8.10 1.98 -15.31
N GLY A 62 7.78 3.26 -15.17
CA GLY A 62 6.76 3.72 -14.26
C GLY A 62 5.87 4.81 -14.84
N ALA A 63 4.59 4.78 -14.46
CA ALA A 63 3.66 5.87 -14.66
C ALA A 63 2.95 6.18 -13.33
N THR A 64 2.70 7.46 -13.08
CA THR A 64 1.88 7.90 -11.94
C THR A 64 0.76 8.76 -12.47
N LEU A 65 -0.47 8.31 -12.25
CA LEU A 65 -1.69 9.03 -12.57
C LEU A 65 -2.22 9.70 -11.31
N SER A 66 -2.66 10.95 -11.43
CA SER A 66 -3.55 11.53 -10.42
C SER A 66 -4.87 10.75 -10.40
N GLY A 67 -5.53 10.72 -9.24
CA GLY A 67 -6.84 10.07 -9.17
C GLY A 67 -7.86 10.77 -10.08
N GLU A 68 -7.78 12.10 -10.29
CA GLU A 68 -8.65 12.78 -11.25
C GLU A 68 -8.46 12.27 -12.69
N GLN A 69 -7.21 12.02 -13.12
CA GLN A 69 -6.92 11.42 -14.42
C GLN A 69 -7.45 9.99 -14.55
N SER A 70 -7.60 9.26 -13.43
CA SER A 70 -8.16 7.91 -13.45
C SER A 70 -9.69 7.87 -13.56
N LEU A 71 -10.40 8.98 -13.33
CA LEU A 71 -11.88 8.98 -13.31
C LEU A 71 -12.50 8.59 -14.66
N SER A 72 -12.02 9.14 -15.78
CA SER A 72 -12.56 8.83 -17.11
C SER A 72 -12.32 7.37 -17.54
N PRO A 73 -11.12 6.79 -17.32
CA PRO A 73 -10.91 5.36 -17.53
C PRO A 73 -11.76 4.47 -16.61
N LEU A 74 -11.94 4.85 -15.35
CA LEU A 74 -12.79 4.12 -14.40
C LEU A 74 -14.25 4.14 -14.82
N GLU A 75 -14.76 5.28 -15.26
CA GLU A 75 -16.12 5.41 -15.82
C GLU A 75 -16.29 4.54 -17.06
N SER A 76 -15.27 4.50 -17.94
CA SER A 76 -15.26 3.60 -19.11
C SER A 76 -15.23 2.11 -18.72
N ALA A 77 -14.75 1.78 -17.52
CA ALA A 77 -14.80 0.44 -16.93
C ALA A 77 -16.11 0.17 -16.17
N GLY A 78 -17.08 1.08 -16.21
CA GLY A 78 -18.36 0.95 -15.49
C GLY A 78 -18.28 1.31 -14.00
N LEU A 79 -17.19 1.94 -13.56
CA LEU A 79 -16.96 2.34 -12.17
C LEU A 79 -17.09 3.86 -12.02
N THR A 80 -18.20 4.29 -11.43
CA THR A 80 -18.50 5.68 -11.11
C THR A 80 -18.80 5.82 -9.62
N GLN A 81 -18.98 7.06 -9.14
CA GLN A 81 -19.44 7.31 -7.77
C GLN A 81 -20.78 6.62 -7.48
N GLU A 82 -21.66 6.52 -8.48
CA GLU A 82 -22.99 5.91 -8.32
C GLU A 82 -22.94 4.39 -8.40
N SER A 83 -22.14 3.82 -9.31
CA SER A 83 -22.09 2.37 -9.53
C SER A 83 -21.19 1.61 -8.55
N VAL A 84 -20.18 2.27 -7.95
CA VAL A 84 -19.19 1.58 -7.11
C VAL A 84 -19.82 0.92 -5.88
N GLY A 85 -20.88 1.50 -5.32
CA GLY A 85 -21.64 0.89 -4.23
C GLY A 85 -22.29 -0.43 -4.63
N ASP A 86 -22.80 -0.51 -5.86
CA ASP A 86 -23.46 -1.70 -6.40
C ASP A 86 -22.43 -2.79 -6.68
N VAL A 87 -21.28 -2.43 -7.24
CA VAL A 87 -20.15 -3.35 -7.45
C VAL A 87 -19.64 -3.93 -6.13
N MET A 88 -19.53 -3.11 -5.07
CA MET A 88 -19.09 -3.58 -3.75
C MET A 88 -20.15 -4.49 -3.07
N ARG A 89 -21.44 -4.22 -3.30
CA ARG A 89 -22.53 -5.11 -2.84
C ARG A 89 -22.49 -6.43 -3.59
N ALA A 90 -22.32 -6.40 -4.91
CA ALA A 90 -22.15 -7.59 -5.74
C ALA A 90 -20.94 -8.42 -5.28
N LEU A 91 -19.81 -7.77 -4.95
CA LEU A 91 -18.61 -8.44 -4.40
C LEU A 91 -18.94 -9.19 -3.11
N SER A 92 -19.64 -8.52 -2.20
CA SER A 92 -20.03 -9.11 -0.91
C SER A 92 -21.00 -10.29 -1.08
N ALA A 93 -21.98 -10.16 -1.98
CA ALA A 93 -22.95 -11.20 -2.30
C ALA A 93 -22.29 -12.40 -2.97
N ALA A 94 -21.45 -12.16 -3.98
CA ALA A 94 -20.69 -13.19 -4.69
C ALA A 94 -19.72 -13.93 -3.76
N SER A 95 -19.00 -13.21 -2.89
CA SER A 95 -18.13 -13.81 -1.87
C SER A 95 -18.90 -14.70 -0.91
N LYS A 96 -20.06 -14.25 -0.43
CA LYS A 96 -20.93 -15.05 0.46
C LYS A 96 -21.45 -16.30 -0.25
N TYR A 97 -22.00 -16.15 -1.46
CA TYR A 97 -22.48 -17.27 -2.26
C TYR A 97 -21.37 -18.29 -2.54
N ASN A 98 -20.17 -17.82 -2.88
CA ASN A 98 -19.01 -18.69 -3.11
C ASN A 98 -18.61 -19.51 -1.86
N GLN A 99 -18.82 -18.97 -0.66
CA GLN A 99 -18.57 -19.70 0.59
C GLN A 99 -19.66 -20.75 0.89
N GLU A 100 -20.90 -20.50 0.47
CA GLU A 100 -22.06 -21.39 0.68
C GLU A 100 -22.07 -22.60 -0.26
N LEU A 101 -21.37 -22.53 -1.42
CA LEU A 101 -21.22 -23.66 -2.34
C LEU A 101 -20.58 -24.87 -1.65
N LYS A 102 -21.22 -26.04 -1.73
CA LYS A 102 -20.79 -27.26 -1.02
C LYS A 102 -19.51 -27.87 -1.59
N GLU A 103 -19.38 -27.86 -2.91
CA GLU A 103 -18.27 -28.52 -3.60
C GLU A 103 -17.12 -27.53 -3.85
N GLN A 104 -15.92 -27.83 -3.34
CA GLN A 104 -14.76 -26.94 -3.48
C GLN A 104 -14.38 -26.65 -4.95
N LYS A 105 -14.60 -27.60 -5.86
CA LYS A 105 -14.32 -27.45 -7.30
C LYS A 105 -15.29 -26.48 -8.01
N GLU A 106 -16.43 -26.19 -7.41
CA GLU A 106 -17.41 -25.23 -7.94
C GLU A 106 -17.11 -23.81 -7.46
N ARG A 107 -16.25 -23.67 -6.44
CA ARG A 107 -15.88 -22.37 -5.89
C ARG A 107 -14.86 -21.66 -6.77
N MET A 108 -15.03 -20.35 -6.90
CA MET A 108 -13.97 -19.43 -7.27
C MET A 108 -12.83 -19.50 -6.25
N SER A 109 -11.59 -19.41 -6.74
CA SER A 109 -10.42 -19.45 -5.86
C SER A 109 -10.41 -18.27 -4.89
N GLY A 110 -9.98 -18.52 -3.64
CA GLY A 110 -9.85 -17.45 -2.64
C GLY A 110 -8.84 -16.37 -3.05
N ALA A 111 -7.81 -16.74 -3.82
CA ALA A 111 -6.85 -15.80 -4.39
C ALA A 111 -7.52 -14.82 -5.37
N ALA A 112 -8.38 -15.32 -6.26
CA ALA A 112 -9.09 -14.50 -7.23
C ALA A 112 -10.07 -13.52 -6.56
N LEU A 113 -10.82 -13.96 -5.54
CA LEU A 113 -11.70 -13.08 -4.76
C LEU A 113 -10.91 -12.00 -4.01
N ASN A 114 -9.81 -12.38 -3.35
CA ASN A 114 -8.91 -11.45 -2.68
C ASN A 114 -8.30 -10.43 -3.66
N THR A 115 -8.00 -10.83 -4.90
CA THR A 115 -7.56 -9.88 -5.94
C THR A 115 -8.66 -8.88 -6.28
N CYS A 116 -9.91 -9.30 -6.41
CA CYS A 116 -11.04 -8.39 -6.62
C CYS A 116 -11.17 -7.39 -5.47
N GLU A 117 -11.09 -7.86 -4.21
CA GLU A 117 -11.12 -6.99 -3.03
C GLU A 117 -9.96 -5.98 -3.00
N LYS A 118 -8.73 -6.42 -3.28
CA LYS A 118 -7.55 -5.54 -3.32
C LYS A 118 -7.64 -4.44 -4.38
N VAL A 119 -8.31 -4.72 -5.51
CA VAL A 119 -8.50 -3.74 -6.59
C VAL A 119 -9.70 -2.83 -6.31
N LEU A 120 -10.83 -3.38 -5.88
CA LEU A 120 -12.08 -2.64 -5.74
C LEU A 120 -12.14 -1.79 -4.46
N ASN A 121 -11.56 -2.24 -3.34
CA ASN A 121 -11.59 -1.47 -2.08
C ASN A 121 -10.95 -0.07 -2.20
N PRO A 122 -9.74 0.09 -2.77
CA PRO A 122 -9.18 1.43 -2.98
C PRO A 122 -10.02 2.28 -3.92
N LEU A 123 -10.65 1.68 -4.94
CA LEU A 123 -11.50 2.37 -5.90
C LEU A 123 -12.81 2.85 -5.29
N LYS A 124 -13.41 2.09 -4.37
CA LYS A 124 -14.55 2.52 -3.54
C LYS A 124 -14.24 3.85 -2.85
N PHE A 125 -13.08 3.95 -2.21
CA PHE A 125 -12.66 5.19 -1.55
C PHE A 125 -12.35 6.31 -2.54
N LEU A 126 -11.61 6.02 -3.61
CA LEU A 126 -11.27 6.99 -4.66
C LEU A 126 -12.54 7.65 -5.24
N LEU A 127 -13.56 6.84 -5.52
CA LEU A 127 -14.82 7.27 -6.15
C LEU A 127 -15.87 7.81 -5.16
N SER A 128 -15.65 7.68 -3.85
CA SER A 128 -16.67 7.97 -2.83
C SER A 128 -17.24 9.41 -2.87
N ASN A 129 -16.47 10.39 -3.36
CA ASN A 129 -16.93 11.76 -3.57
C ASN A 129 -16.36 12.38 -4.86
N GLY A 130 -16.29 11.58 -5.92
CA GLY A 130 -15.84 12.00 -7.25
C GLY A 130 -14.45 12.67 -7.23
N ALA A 131 -14.31 13.79 -7.93
CA ALA A 131 -13.05 14.52 -8.04
C ALA A 131 -12.46 14.97 -6.68
N THR A 132 -13.32 15.20 -5.68
CA THR A 132 -12.87 15.67 -4.36
C THR A 132 -12.05 14.62 -3.62
N THR A 133 -12.41 13.34 -3.73
CA THR A 133 -11.64 12.23 -3.14
C THR A 133 -10.58 11.71 -4.09
N ALA A 134 -10.83 11.78 -5.39
CA ALA A 134 -9.85 11.36 -6.40
C ALA A 134 -8.54 12.14 -6.31
N ARG A 135 -8.57 13.44 -5.99
CA ARG A 135 -7.35 14.26 -5.80
C ARG A 135 -6.40 13.70 -4.73
N ASP A 136 -6.95 12.98 -3.75
CA ASP A 136 -6.24 12.36 -2.64
C ASP A 136 -5.65 10.99 -3.01
N TYR A 137 -5.81 10.54 -4.26
CA TYR A 137 -5.26 9.27 -4.75
C TYR A 137 -4.19 9.45 -5.81
N ARG A 138 -3.26 8.49 -5.85
CA ARG A 138 -2.37 8.25 -6.99
C ARG A 138 -2.48 6.80 -7.41
N VAL A 139 -2.59 6.57 -8.72
CA VAL A 139 -2.49 5.23 -9.31
C VAL A 139 -1.09 5.11 -9.90
N VAL A 140 -0.25 4.29 -9.28
CA VAL A 140 1.13 4.07 -9.71
C VAL A 140 1.21 2.71 -10.38
N ILE A 141 1.73 2.70 -11.59
CA ILE A 141 1.92 1.50 -12.40
C ILE A 141 3.42 1.36 -12.62
N GLU A 142 3.96 0.22 -12.23
CA GLU A 142 5.38 -0.09 -12.32
C GLU A 142 5.52 -1.40 -13.10
N LYS A 143 6.26 -1.34 -14.20
CA LYS A 143 6.57 -2.47 -15.06
C LYS A 143 8.04 -2.79 -14.91
N THR A 144 8.37 -4.03 -14.59
CA THR A 144 9.75 -4.49 -14.43
C THR A 144 9.97 -5.68 -15.34
N LEU A 145 11.11 -5.73 -16.03
CA LEU A 145 11.55 -6.97 -16.68
C LEU A 145 11.98 -7.95 -15.60
N SER A 146 11.37 -9.14 -15.57
CA SER A 146 11.73 -10.15 -14.58
C SER A 146 12.88 -11.00 -15.09
N ASP A 147 14.01 -10.96 -14.39
CA ASP A 147 15.21 -11.78 -14.67
C ASP A 147 15.05 -13.27 -14.28
N THR A 148 13.83 -13.70 -13.95
CA THR A 148 13.62 -14.98 -13.29
C THR A 148 12.99 -16.00 -14.22
N GLU A 149 13.64 -17.16 -14.36
CA GLU A 149 13.06 -18.45 -14.79
C GLU A 149 11.88 -18.93 -13.89
N LYS A 150 11.30 -18.06 -13.06
CA LYS A 150 10.17 -18.30 -12.16
C LYS A 150 8.97 -17.40 -12.47
N ALA A 151 8.46 -17.53 -13.69
CA ALA A 151 7.03 -17.30 -13.97
C ALA A 151 6.46 -18.55 -14.66
N LEU A 152 6.64 -19.71 -14.02
CA LEU A 152 5.85 -20.90 -14.32
C LEU A 152 4.47 -20.73 -13.67
N SER A 153 3.46 -20.42 -14.48
CA SER A 153 2.16 -21.08 -14.33
C SER A 153 1.56 -21.45 -15.69
N THR A 154 1.22 -22.73 -15.77
CA THR A 154 0.76 -23.57 -16.88
C THR A 154 -0.65 -23.22 -17.40
N GLN A 155 -1.05 -21.94 -17.40
CA GLN A 155 -2.42 -21.52 -17.76
C GLN A 155 -2.54 -20.67 -19.03
N ALA A 156 -1.44 -20.44 -19.76
CA ALA A 156 -1.45 -19.73 -21.05
C ALA A 156 -2.32 -20.41 -22.14
N GLN A 157 -2.85 -21.61 -21.92
CA GLN A 157 -3.50 -22.43 -22.94
C GLN A 157 -5.04 -22.34 -23.00
N ARG A 158 -5.73 -21.55 -22.15
CA ARG A 158 -7.22 -21.60 -22.10
C ARG A 158 -7.99 -20.28 -22.04
N SER A 159 -7.37 -19.11 -21.99
CA SER A 159 -8.11 -17.83 -21.92
C SER A 159 -8.00 -17.01 -23.20
N SER A 160 -9.11 -16.46 -23.67
CA SER A 160 -9.21 -15.50 -24.78
C SER A 160 -8.73 -14.09 -24.41
N LEU A 161 -8.48 -13.82 -23.12
CA LEU A 161 -7.99 -12.53 -22.64
C LEU A 161 -6.58 -12.24 -23.16
N ALA A 162 -6.38 -11.02 -23.66
CA ALA A 162 -5.06 -10.49 -23.94
C ALA A 162 -4.19 -10.52 -22.67
N ARG A 163 -2.91 -10.89 -22.82
CA ARG A 163 -1.94 -10.93 -21.72
C ARG A 163 -0.68 -10.17 -22.12
N LEU A 164 0.03 -9.66 -21.12
CA LEU A 164 1.36 -9.09 -21.30
C LEU A 164 2.38 -10.20 -21.63
N PRO A 165 3.52 -9.85 -22.26
CA PRO A 165 4.66 -10.75 -22.43
C PRO A 165 5.07 -11.44 -21.13
N MET A 166 5.58 -12.67 -21.23
CA MET A 166 5.88 -13.55 -20.07
C MET A 166 7.05 -13.06 -19.21
N ASP A 167 7.89 -12.19 -19.74
CA ASP A 167 9.06 -11.58 -19.10
C ASP A 167 8.73 -10.22 -18.43
N GLU A 168 7.48 -9.79 -18.48
CA GLU A 168 7.04 -8.51 -17.94
C GLU A 168 6.20 -8.68 -16.68
N LEU A 169 6.68 -8.13 -15.56
CA LEU A 169 5.93 -8.03 -14.33
C LEU A 169 5.35 -6.62 -14.18
N VAL A 170 4.03 -6.51 -14.05
CA VAL A 170 3.36 -5.23 -13.77
C VAL A 170 2.76 -5.22 -12.38
N LYS A 171 3.11 -4.18 -11.62
CA LYS A 171 2.59 -3.87 -10.30
C LYS A 171 1.76 -2.59 -10.35
N ILE A 172 0.52 -2.69 -9.87
CA ILE A 172 -0.41 -1.56 -9.79
C ILE A 172 -0.61 -1.22 -8.32
N GLN A 173 -0.51 0.06 -7.98
CA GLN A 173 -0.61 0.55 -6.60
C GLN A 173 -1.60 1.71 -6.54
N PHE A 174 -2.64 1.55 -5.74
CA PHE A 174 -3.56 2.63 -5.37
C PHE A 174 -3.07 3.26 -4.08
N ARG A 175 -2.48 4.45 -4.17
CA ARG A 175 -1.92 5.17 -3.01
C ARG A 175 -2.91 6.24 -2.56
N CYS A 176 -3.53 6.04 -1.41
CA CYS A 176 -4.27 7.08 -0.72
C CYS A 176 -3.28 8.00 -0.01
N LEU A 177 -3.33 9.29 -0.32
CA LEU A 177 -2.47 10.34 0.25
C LEU A 177 -3.13 11.05 1.43
N ASN A 178 -4.38 10.74 1.73
CA ASN A 178 -5.16 11.38 2.79
C ASN A 178 -5.80 10.33 3.72
N PRO A 179 -5.21 10.05 4.89
CA PRO A 179 -5.73 9.02 5.79
C PRO A 179 -7.11 9.38 6.38
N ALA A 180 -7.50 10.66 6.36
CA ALA A 180 -8.83 11.10 6.80
C ALA A 180 -9.97 10.40 6.05
N LEU A 181 -9.74 9.99 4.80
CA LEU A 181 -10.77 9.35 4.00
C LEU A 181 -11.24 8.02 4.59
N ALA A 182 -10.30 7.17 5.01
CA ALA A 182 -10.62 5.91 5.66
C ALA A 182 -11.22 6.15 7.06
N PHE A 183 -10.68 7.12 7.80
CA PHE A 183 -11.15 7.41 9.15
C PHE A 183 -12.59 7.95 9.16
N ARG A 184 -13.01 8.69 8.13
CA ARG A 184 -14.40 9.15 7.95
C ARG A 184 -15.40 8.01 7.85
N GLU A 185 -15.05 6.87 7.26
CA GLU A 185 -15.95 5.71 7.23
C GLU A 185 -16.17 5.15 8.65
N LEU A 186 -15.13 5.20 9.50
CA LEU A 186 -15.21 4.76 10.89
C LEU A 186 -16.07 5.68 11.76
N VAL A 187 -16.02 7.00 11.56
CA VAL A 187 -16.76 7.99 12.38
C VAL A 187 -18.04 8.52 11.74
N GLY A 188 -18.34 8.12 10.51
CA GLY A 188 -19.48 8.59 9.73
C GLY A 188 -20.82 8.07 10.24
N GLU A 189 -21.90 8.39 9.52
CA GLU A 189 -23.28 8.06 9.92
C GLU A 189 -23.52 6.56 10.17
N ASN A 190 -22.84 5.70 9.40
CA ASN A 190 -22.90 4.23 9.53
C ASN A 190 -21.72 3.65 10.32
N GLY A 191 -20.92 4.50 10.96
CA GLY A 191 -19.70 4.14 11.66
C GLY A 191 -19.92 3.76 13.13
N ALA A 192 -18.84 3.77 13.89
CA ALA A 192 -18.87 3.55 15.32
C ALA A 192 -19.54 4.71 16.06
N ARG A 193 -20.39 4.40 17.05
CA ARG A 193 -21.03 5.41 17.91
C ARG A 193 -20.02 6.27 18.69
N SER A 194 -18.91 5.67 19.09
CA SER A 194 -17.84 6.34 19.84
C SER A 194 -16.50 5.70 19.50
N VAL A 195 -15.53 6.54 19.16
CA VAL A 195 -14.15 6.12 18.90
C VAL A 195 -13.26 6.75 19.97
N ILE A 196 -12.53 5.91 20.72
CA ILE A 196 -11.57 6.34 21.74
C ILE A 196 -10.19 5.92 21.26
N LEU A 197 -9.29 6.89 21.07
CA LEU A 197 -7.91 6.64 20.67
C LEU A 197 -7.00 6.86 21.88
N THR A 198 -6.25 5.83 22.25
CA THR A 198 -5.31 5.87 23.39
C THR A 198 -3.95 5.34 22.95
N SER A 199 -2.89 6.08 23.24
CA SER A 199 -1.51 5.60 23.14
C SER A 199 -0.61 6.45 24.02
N GLY A 200 0.50 5.85 24.47
CA GLY A 200 1.49 6.52 25.30
C GLY A 200 2.39 7.51 24.54
N THR A 201 2.30 7.57 23.21
CA THR A 201 3.20 8.37 22.36
C THR A 201 2.47 9.24 21.33
N LEU A 202 1.17 9.50 21.49
CA LEU A 202 0.33 10.22 20.51
C LEU A 202 0.60 11.73 20.36
N ALA A 203 1.67 12.26 20.91
CA ALA A 203 1.99 13.68 20.81
C ALA A 203 2.64 14.02 19.44
N PRO A 204 2.34 15.19 18.83
CA PRO A 204 1.38 16.20 19.25
C PRO A 204 -0.07 15.92 18.78
N LEU A 205 -1.05 16.01 19.69
CA LEU A 205 -2.45 15.66 19.43
C LEU A 205 -3.12 16.48 18.31
N ASN A 206 -2.72 17.76 18.14
CA ASN A 206 -3.28 18.62 17.09
C ASN A 206 -2.91 18.16 15.68
N SER A 207 -1.65 17.75 15.48
CA SER A 207 -1.21 17.22 14.19
C SER A 207 -1.94 15.92 13.90
N PHE A 208 -2.03 15.04 14.88
CA PHE A 208 -2.72 13.76 14.74
C PHE A 208 -4.21 13.92 14.37
N ALA A 209 -4.92 14.83 15.04
CA ALA A 209 -6.30 15.17 14.70
C ALA A 209 -6.45 15.70 13.27
N SER A 210 -5.54 16.60 12.86
CA SER A 210 -5.52 17.17 11.52
C SER A 210 -5.32 16.11 10.43
N GLU A 211 -4.41 15.16 10.63
CA GLU A 211 -4.14 14.07 9.68
C GLU A 211 -5.37 13.16 9.50
N LEU A 212 -6.08 12.85 10.59
CA LEU A 212 -7.31 12.06 10.53
C LEU A 212 -8.52 12.85 10.00
N GLY A 213 -8.38 14.16 9.80
CA GLY A 213 -9.42 15.04 9.26
C GLY A 213 -10.70 15.05 10.09
N VAL A 214 -10.59 14.85 11.40
CA VAL A 214 -11.70 14.88 12.37
C VAL A 214 -11.32 15.71 13.58
N ASP A 215 -12.31 16.31 14.22
CA ASP A 215 -12.10 16.96 15.52
C ASP A 215 -12.29 15.94 16.65
N PHE A 216 -11.32 15.89 17.57
CA PHE A 216 -11.45 15.16 18.83
C PHE A 216 -11.86 16.16 19.91
N PRO A 217 -13.14 16.23 20.30
CA PRO A 217 -13.61 17.24 21.26
C PRO A 217 -13.08 16.99 22.68
N ILE A 218 -12.78 15.73 23.00
CA ILE A 218 -12.15 15.34 24.26
C ILE A 218 -10.71 14.95 23.97
N ARG A 219 -9.77 15.77 24.48
CA ARG A 219 -8.34 15.51 24.38
C ARG A 219 -7.76 15.53 25.78
N MET A 220 -7.02 14.49 26.12
CA MET A 220 -6.35 14.37 27.40
C MET A 220 -4.93 13.91 27.17
N GLU A 221 -3.98 14.69 27.66
CA GLU A 221 -2.59 14.27 27.80
C GLU A 221 -2.37 14.04 29.29
N ALA A 222 -2.20 12.78 29.68
CA ALA A 222 -1.92 12.44 31.07
C ALA A 222 -0.51 12.91 31.44
N GLN A 223 -0.32 13.30 32.70
CA GLN A 223 1.02 13.56 33.21
C GLN A 223 1.87 12.30 33.08
N HIS A 224 3.13 12.49 32.71
CA HIS A 224 4.08 11.39 32.57
C HIS A 224 4.27 10.70 33.92
N CYS A 225 4.14 9.36 33.95
CA CYS A 225 4.26 8.59 35.19
C CYS A 225 5.71 8.34 35.63
N VAL A 226 6.69 8.70 34.78
CA VAL A 226 8.12 8.56 35.07
C VAL A 226 8.68 9.90 35.53
N ASP A 227 9.37 9.90 36.67
CA ASP A 227 10.12 11.03 37.17
C ASP A 227 11.40 11.23 36.34
N MET A 228 11.38 12.27 35.51
CA MET A 228 12.49 12.63 34.63
C MET A 228 13.78 13.06 35.38
N ASN A 229 13.71 13.30 36.69
CA ASN A 229 14.90 13.63 37.49
C ASN A 229 15.63 12.39 38.01
N THR A 230 14.94 11.26 38.12
CA THR A 230 15.47 10.08 38.83
C THR A 230 15.42 8.79 38.01
N GLN A 231 14.50 8.68 37.05
CA GLN A 231 14.22 7.41 36.37
C GLN A 231 14.65 7.39 34.90
N VAL A 232 14.59 8.52 34.18
CA VAL A 232 14.95 8.59 32.76
C VAL A 232 15.70 9.88 32.45
N TRP A 233 16.85 9.74 31.79
CA TRP A 233 17.58 10.85 31.19
C TRP A 233 17.55 10.74 29.67
N GLY A 234 17.11 11.81 29.00
CA GLY A 234 17.11 11.93 27.55
C GLY A 234 17.97 13.12 27.12
N SER A 235 18.82 12.92 26.12
CA SER A 235 19.68 13.99 25.57
C SER A 235 20.04 13.74 24.12
N ILE A 236 20.38 14.81 23.41
CA ILE A 236 20.92 14.77 22.06
C ILE A 236 22.45 14.77 22.16
N VAL A 237 23.08 13.69 21.71
CA VAL A 237 24.54 13.65 21.57
C VAL A 237 24.92 14.04 20.15
N ALA A 238 25.30 15.30 19.97
CA ALA A 238 25.62 15.85 18.64
C ALA A 238 27.03 15.52 18.15
N SER A 239 27.94 15.08 19.03
CA SER A 239 29.34 14.83 18.67
C SER A 239 29.95 13.72 19.52
N GLY A 240 30.90 12.99 18.93
CA GLY A 240 31.61 11.91 19.61
C GLY A 240 32.90 12.34 20.32
N PRO A 241 33.69 11.38 20.82
CA PRO A 241 34.92 11.62 21.59
C PRO A 241 35.98 12.47 20.87
N SER A 242 36.05 12.40 19.54
CA SER A 242 36.99 13.18 18.72
C SER A 242 36.43 14.54 18.30
N LYS A 243 35.29 14.97 18.89
CA LYS A 243 34.55 16.18 18.53
C LYS A 243 34.04 16.20 17.09
N ARG A 244 33.91 15.03 16.45
CA ARG A 244 33.24 14.94 15.14
C ARG A 244 31.74 14.88 15.32
N VAL A 245 31.03 15.48 14.38
CA VAL A 245 29.57 15.52 14.37
C VAL A 245 29.02 14.12 14.11
N LEU A 246 28.08 13.68 14.95
CA LEU A 246 27.33 12.45 14.74
C LEU A 246 26.12 12.76 13.84
N ASN A 247 26.30 12.66 12.53
CA ASN A 247 25.26 12.92 11.54
C ASN A 247 25.05 11.71 10.61
N ALA A 248 23.93 11.00 10.80
CA ALA A 248 23.53 9.86 9.96
C ALA A 248 22.71 10.27 8.72
N GLY A 249 22.74 11.54 8.31
CA GLY A 249 22.06 12.03 7.12
C GLY A 249 22.55 11.36 5.83
N PHE A 250 21.74 11.41 4.77
CA PHE A 250 22.02 10.71 3.51
C PHE A 250 23.43 10.95 2.94
N LYS A 251 23.94 12.18 3.05
CA LYS A 251 25.26 12.58 2.54
C LYS A 251 26.43 12.12 3.39
N SER A 252 26.23 11.95 4.70
CA SER A 252 27.29 11.69 5.68
C SER A 252 27.30 10.26 6.20
N ARG A 253 26.21 9.50 6.03
CA ARG A 253 26.09 8.13 6.55
C ARG A 253 27.12 7.16 5.97
N SER A 254 27.62 7.41 4.75
CA SER A 254 28.67 6.61 4.11
C SER A 254 30.09 7.08 4.44
N ASP A 255 30.24 8.21 5.15
CA ASP A 255 31.54 8.71 5.57
C ASP A 255 32.11 7.81 6.68
N TRP A 256 33.29 7.28 6.40
CA TRP A 256 34.07 6.46 7.32
C TRP A 256 34.37 7.17 8.63
N ALA A 257 34.62 8.48 8.59
CA ALA A 257 34.89 9.25 9.79
C ALA A 257 33.67 9.32 10.72
N PHE A 258 32.46 9.44 10.17
CA PHE A 258 31.22 9.36 10.94
C PHE A 258 31.02 7.96 11.54
N GLN A 259 31.20 6.91 10.74
CA GLN A 259 30.99 5.54 11.20
C GLN A 259 31.98 5.14 12.30
N ASP A 260 33.24 5.58 12.20
CA ASP A 260 34.25 5.36 13.23
C ASP A 260 33.96 6.14 14.50
N GLU A 261 33.52 7.40 14.37
CA GLU A 261 33.16 8.24 15.51
C GLU A 261 31.96 7.67 16.28
N LEU A 262 30.96 7.14 15.56
CA LEU A 262 29.82 6.44 16.16
C LEU A 262 30.30 5.19 16.91
N GLY A 263 31.17 4.38 16.30
CA GLY A 263 31.73 3.18 16.94
C GLY A 263 32.53 3.51 18.20
N ALA A 264 33.36 4.56 18.15
CA ALA A 264 34.10 5.06 19.30
C ALA A 264 33.16 5.52 20.43
N SER A 265 32.10 6.25 20.09
CA SER A 265 31.09 6.71 21.06
C SER A 265 30.39 5.53 21.75
N LEU A 266 29.93 4.54 20.97
CA LEU A 266 29.28 3.33 21.50
C LEU A 266 30.23 2.53 22.40
N LYS A 267 31.51 2.44 22.04
CA LYS A 267 32.52 1.76 22.86
C LYS A 267 32.68 2.43 24.23
N GLU A 268 32.68 3.75 24.30
CA GLU A 268 32.75 4.46 25.58
C GLU A 268 31.47 4.28 26.41
N TRP A 269 30.29 4.30 25.79
CA TRP A 269 29.03 4.04 26.50
C TRP A 269 28.93 2.60 27.01
N ALA A 270 29.38 1.62 26.24
CA ALA A 270 29.37 0.21 26.63
C ALA A 270 30.17 -0.07 27.91
N LYS A 271 31.17 0.76 28.23
CA LYS A 271 31.97 0.63 29.47
C LYS A 271 31.21 1.05 30.73
N VAL A 272 30.25 1.96 30.59
CA VAL A 272 29.55 2.59 31.73
C VAL A 272 28.09 2.17 31.85
N VAL A 273 27.46 1.72 30.77
CA VAL A 273 26.06 1.27 30.77
C VAL A 273 25.97 -0.17 31.28
N PRO A 274 25.34 -0.41 32.44
CA PRO A 274 25.21 -1.75 32.97
C PRO A 274 24.07 -2.52 32.26
N HIS A 275 24.15 -3.84 32.22
CA HIS A 275 23.10 -4.75 31.75
C HIS A 275 22.72 -4.69 30.25
N GLY A 276 23.42 -3.87 29.44
CA GLY A 276 23.34 -3.89 27.98
C GLY A 276 22.79 -2.61 27.34
N MET A 277 22.88 -2.53 26.02
CA MET A 277 22.43 -1.38 25.23
C MET A 277 21.48 -1.83 24.11
N LEU A 278 20.39 -1.09 23.91
CA LEU A 278 19.49 -1.26 22.77
C LEU A 278 19.70 -0.10 21.79
N MET A 279 19.96 -0.43 20.52
CA MET A 279 20.28 0.55 19.49
C MET A 279 19.32 0.42 18.32
N PHE A 280 18.73 1.54 17.91
CA PHE A 280 17.84 1.62 16.76
C PHE A 280 18.56 2.33 15.60
N PHE A 281 18.53 1.72 14.42
CA PHE A 281 19.05 2.31 13.18
C PHE A 281 17.89 2.72 12.26
N PRO A 282 18.05 3.80 11.47
CA PRO A 282 17.04 4.22 10.49
C PRO A 282 16.70 3.19 9.41
N SER A 283 17.60 2.25 9.10
CA SER A 283 17.36 1.13 8.19
C SER A 283 18.28 -0.04 8.46
N PHE A 284 17.86 -1.26 8.10
CA PHE A 284 18.70 -2.46 8.16
C PHE A 284 19.95 -2.32 7.27
N SER A 285 19.82 -1.75 6.08
CA SER A 285 20.95 -1.52 5.18
C SER A 285 22.04 -0.65 5.79
N LEU A 286 21.66 0.39 6.54
CA LEU A 286 22.62 1.24 7.23
C LEU A 286 23.26 0.52 8.42
N MET A 287 22.47 -0.23 9.19
CA MET A 287 22.96 -1.06 10.28
C MET A 287 24.02 -2.05 9.80
N GLU A 288 23.72 -2.79 8.72
CA GLU A 288 24.63 -3.78 8.15
C GLU A 288 25.93 -3.15 7.65
N ALA A 289 25.86 -2.03 6.93
CA ALA A 289 27.05 -1.33 6.44
C ALA A 289 27.97 -0.88 7.59
N ILE A 290 27.38 -0.32 8.66
CA ILE A 290 28.12 0.14 9.84
C ILE A 290 28.72 -1.04 10.61
N VAL A 291 27.92 -2.09 10.85
CA VAL A 291 28.39 -3.29 11.56
C VAL A 291 29.49 -4.00 10.77
N HIS A 292 29.36 -4.07 9.44
CA HIS A 292 30.39 -4.64 8.57
C HIS A 292 31.70 -3.88 8.67
N ARG A 293 31.67 -2.54 8.75
CA ARG A 293 32.88 -1.72 8.93
C ARG A 293 33.58 -1.97 10.27
N TRP A 294 32.84 -2.22 11.34
CA TRP A 294 33.41 -2.40 12.68
C TRP A 294 33.94 -3.81 12.96
N ARG A 295 33.55 -4.81 12.16
CA ARG A 295 34.03 -6.19 12.25
C ARG A 295 35.38 -6.33 11.54
#